data_AF-A0A966UIE7-F1
#
_entry.id   AF-A0A966UIE7-F1
#
_cell.length_a   1.000
_cell.length_b   1.000
_cell.length_c   1.000
_cell.angle_alpha   90.00
_cell.angle_beta   90.00
_cell.angle_gamma   90.00
#
_symmetry.space_group_name_H-M   'P 1'
#
loop_
_entity.id
_entity.type
_entity.pdbx_description
1 polymer ?
#
loop_
_entity_poly.entity_id
_entity_poly.type
_entity_poly.pdbx_seq_one_letter_code
_entity_poly.pdbx_strand_id
1 'polypeptide(L)'
;RLNAACEVWVDRERKGESRRDDIRSGILGLRTISTETSELLPPLWLGESSGVLIEATLTTAGRGIRPTELVEALVPGCEPWNHLTRVLRINQMIERDGEHVDVLSARPAHTEVCA
;
A
#
# COMPACT_ATOMS: atom_id res chain seq x y z
N ARG A 1 0.31 6.09 12.58
CA ARG A 1 -0.81 5.65 13.46
C ARG A 1 -1.66 4.54 12.84
N LEU A 2 -1.76 4.45 11.51
CA LEU A 2 -2.51 3.40 10.80
C LEU A 2 -2.09 1.96 11.17
N ASN A 3 -0.80 1.73 11.41
CA ASN A 3 -0.26 0.38 11.65
C ASN A 3 -0.83 -0.33 12.90
N ALA A 4 -1.22 0.45 13.92
CA ALA A 4 -1.79 -0.05 15.16
C ALA A 4 -3.32 0.13 15.26
N ALA A 5 -3.95 0.65 14.20
CA ALA A 5 -5.39 0.86 14.20
C ALA A 5 -6.13 -0.48 14.01
N CYS A 6 -7.20 -0.70 14.77
CA CYS A 6 -8.08 -1.87 14.61
C CYS A 6 -9.04 -1.73 13.43
N GLU A 7 -9.33 -0.50 13.00
CA GLU A 7 -10.21 -0.17 11.89
C GLU A 7 -9.63 1.00 11.09
N VAL A 8 -9.82 0.98 9.77
CA VAL A 8 -9.39 2.04 8.86
C VAL A 8 -10.54 2.28 7.89
N TRP A 9 -11.32 3.32 8.17
CA TRP A 9 -12.52 3.63 7.40
C TRP A 9 -12.24 4.53 6.21
N VAL A 10 -12.78 4.16 5.04
CA VAL A 10 -12.79 5.00 3.83
C VAL A 10 -14.20 5.10 3.26
N ASP A 11 -14.52 6.25 2.67
CA ASP A 11 -15.79 6.47 1.98
C ASP A 11 -15.66 6.13 0.50
N ARG A 12 -16.62 5.38 -0.03
CA ARG A 12 -16.64 4.91 -1.41
C ARG A 12 -17.97 5.22 -2.06
N GLU A 13 -17.92 5.71 -3.28
CA GLU A 13 -19.10 5.72 -4.15
C GLU A 13 -19.15 4.49 -5.05
N ARG A 14 -20.30 3.81 -5.07
CA ARG A 14 -20.57 2.71 -5.99
C ARG A 14 -22.03 2.72 -6.40
N LYS A 15 -22.27 2.68 -7.72
CA LYS A 15 -23.63 2.70 -8.29
C LYS A 15 -24.50 3.87 -7.78
N GLY A 16 -23.88 5.02 -7.53
CA GLY A 16 -24.56 6.22 -7.01
C GLY A 16 -24.82 6.19 -5.50
N GLU A 17 -24.40 5.15 -4.79
CA GLU A 17 -24.50 5.08 -3.33
C GLU A 17 -23.13 5.33 -2.70
N SER A 18 -23.09 6.25 -1.74
CA SER A 18 -21.97 6.44 -0.82
C SER A 18 -22.03 5.42 0.30
N ARG A 19 -20.95 4.69 0.51
CA ARG A 19 -20.81 3.69 1.58
C ARG A 19 -19.46 3.83 2.25
N ARG A 20 -19.45 3.65 3.56
CA ARG A 20 -18.24 3.56 4.37
C ARG A 20 -17.80 2.12 4.50
N ASP A 21 -16.55 1.83 4.12
CA ASP A 21 -15.94 0.50 4.17
C ASP A 21 -14.73 0.55 5.10
N ASP A 22 -14.54 -0.50 5.92
CA ASP A 22 -13.30 -0.72 6.66
C ASP A 22 -12.30 -1.47 5.76
N ILE A 23 -11.13 -0.87 5.54
CA ILE A 23 -10.04 -1.43 4.73
C ILE A 23 -8.93 -2.04 5.58
N ARG A 24 -9.01 -2.05 6.92
CA ARG A 24 -7.91 -2.52 7.76
C ARG A 24 -7.48 -3.96 7.46
N SER A 25 -8.44 -4.84 7.19
CA SER A 25 -8.21 -6.24 6.82
C SER A 25 -7.48 -6.41 5.49
N GLY A 26 -7.55 -5.41 4.62
CA GLY A 26 -6.85 -5.39 3.33
C GLY A 26 -5.37 -5.02 3.42
N ILE A 27 -4.90 -4.52 4.58
CA ILE A 27 -3.52 -4.07 4.81
C ILE A 27 -2.77 -5.18 5.56
N LEU A 28 -1.97 -5.96 4.83
CA LEU A 28 -1.19 -7.08 5.37
C LEU A 28 0.10 -6.61 6.02
N GLY A 29 0.72 -5.58 5.44
CA GLY A 29 1.96 -5.00 5.95
C GLY A 29 1.97 -3.51 5.69
N LEU A 30 2.49 -2.74 6.64
CA LEU A 30 2.67 -1.31 6.50
C LEU A 30 3.88 -0.89 7.33
N ARG A 31 4.89 -0.31 6.69
CA ARG A 31 6.09 0.15 7.37
C ARG A 31 6.65 1.42 6.76
N THR A 32 7.33 2.18 7.60
CA THR A 32 8.14 3.31 7.16
C THR A 32 9.53 2.81 6.80
N ILE A 33 10.06 3.27 5.67
CA ILE A 33 11.42 2.95 5.20
C ILE A 33 12.19 4.26 5.06
N SER A 34 13.51 4.21 5.29
CA SER A 34 14.37 5.36 5.01
C SER A 34 14.51 5.58 3.51
N THR A 35 14.35 6.83 3.06
CA THR A 35 14.55 7.23 1.67
C THR A 35 16.01 7.14 1.24
N GLU A 36 16.95 7.21 2.19
CA GLU A 36 18.39 7.18 1.92
C GLU A 36 18.90 5.78 1.54
N THR A 37 18.20 4.73 1.97
CA THR A 37 18.66 3.33 1.84
C THR A 37 17.79 2.50 0.89
N SER A 38 16.79 3.11 0.24
CA SER A 38 15.81 2.36 -0.55
C SER A 38 16.28 2.13 -1.98
N GLU A 39 16.68 0.90 -2.29
CA GLU A 39 16.97 0.44 -3.67
C GLU A 39 15.73 0.42 -4.57
N LEU A 40 14.53 0.52 -3.99
CA LEU A 40 13.25 0.47 -4.69
C LEU A 40 12.85 1.83 -5.31
N LEU A 41 13.53 2.91 -4.93
CA LEU A 41 13.20 4.26 -5.40
C LEU A 41 13.88 4.58 -6.74
N PRO A 42 13.19 5.25 -7.67
CA PRO A 42 13.83 5.85 -8.83
C PRO A 42 14.97 6.79 -8.38
N PRO A 43 16.13 6.80 -9.07
CA PRO A 43 17.25 7.66 -8.69
C PRO A 43 16.90 9.15 -8.59
N LEU A 44 15.95 9.61 -9.39
CA LEU A 44 15.45 11.00 -9.38
C LEU A 44 14.67 11.37 -8.11
N TRP A 45 14.27 10.39 -7.31
CA TRP A 45 13.54 10.60 -6.05
C TRP A 45 14.46 10.49 -4.83
N LEU A 46 15.70 10.03 -5.02
CA LEU A 46 16.71 9.98 -3.97
C LEU A 46 17.18 11.41 -3.66
N GLY A 47 17.20 11.79 -2.38
CA GLY A 47 17.64 13.12 -1.97
C GLY A 47 16.62 14.25 -2.18
N GLU A 48 15.39 13.96 -2.64
CA GLU A 48 14.23 14.85 -2.41
C GLU A 48 13.94 14.85 -0.90
N SER A 49 14.68 15.69 -0.20
CA SER A 49 14.77 15.78 1.26
C SER A 49 13.44 16.18 1.91
N SER A 50 12.92 15.29 2.77
CA SER A 50 11.95 15.46 3.90
C SER A 50 10.79 14.46 3.93
N GLY A 51 10.61 13.64 2.89
CA GLY A 51 9.50 12.69 2.80
C GLY A 51 9.70 11.40 3.60
N VAL A 52 8.62 10.89 4.19
CA VAL A 52 8.55 9.53 4.76
C VAL A 52 8.21 8.56 3.63
N LEU A 53 9.06 7.56 3.36
CA LEU A 53 8.69 6.46 2.47
C LEU A 53 7.83 5.47 3.23
N ILE A 54 6.69 5.10 2.64
CA ILE A 54 5.77 4.11 3.19
C ILE A 54 5.71 2.95 2.21
N GLU A 55 6.06 1.77 2.69
CA GLU A 55 5.83 0.52 1.99
C GLU A 55 4.59 -0.16 2.57
N ALA A 56 3.71 -0.60 1.69
CA ALA A 56 2.49 -1.30 2.05
C ALA A 56 2.33 -2.58 1.24
N THR A 57 1.97 -3.66 1.92
CA THR A 57 1.55 -4.92 1.32
C THR A 57 0.04 -5.03 1.47
N LEU A 58 -0.67 -5.07 0.35
CA LEU A 58 -2.13 -5.09 0.31
C LEU A 58 -2.61 -6.40 -0.29
N THR A 59 -3.67 -6.98 0.30
CA THR A 59 -4.36 -8.11 -0.33
C THR A 59 -5.33 -7.63 -1.40
N THR A 60 -5.48 -8.45 -2.44
CA THR A 60 -6.54 -8.30 -3.44
C THR A 60 -7.74 -9.18 -3.16
N ALA A 61 -7.68 -10.03 -2.12
CA ALA A 61 -8.80 -10.87 -1.70
C ALA A 61 -9.95 -10.02 -1.14
N GLY A 62 -11.17 -10.36 -1.54
CA GLY A 62 -12.36 -9.58 -1.18
C GLY A 62 -12.41 -8.26 -1.93
N ARG A 63 -12.34 -7.14 -1.21
CA ARG A 63 -12.39 -5.79 -1.81
C ARG A 63 -11.00 -5.18 -1.78
N GLY A 64 -10.34 -5.16 -2.94
CA GLY A 64 -9.06 -4.49 -3.11
C GLY A 64 -9.10 -3.02 -2.68
N ILE A 65 -7.99 -2.58 -2.10
CA ILE A 65 -7.76 -1.19 -1.69
C ILE A 65 -7.17 -0.43 -2.87
N ARG A 66 -7.79 0.68 -3.26
CA ARG A 66 -7.23 1.58 -4.27
C ARG A 66 -6.07 2.36 -3.67
N PRO A 67 -5.02 2.69 -4.44
CA PRO A 67 -3.95 3.57 -3.96
C PRO A 67 -4.45 4.89 -3.37
N THR A 68 -5.49 5.48 -3.96
CA THR A 68 -6.13 6.72 -3.44
C THR A 68 -6.69 6.53 -2.04
N GLU A 69 -7.37 5.41 -1.78
CA GLU A 69 -7.98 5.10 -0.48
C GLU A 69 -6.91 4.91 0.59
N LEU A 70 -5.79 4.27 0.25
CA LEU A 70 -4.66 4.15 1.17
C LEU A 70 -4.02 5.52 1.46
N VAL A 71 -3.86 6.38 0.44
CA VAL A 71 -3.35 7.75 0.62
C VAL A 71 -4.26 8.58 1.52
N GLU A 72 -5.58 8.55 1.28
CA GLU A 72 -6.57 9.23 2.14
C GLU A 72 -6.45 8.79 3.59
N ALA A 73 -6.29 7.49 3.83
CA ALA A 73 -6.16 6.93 5.16
C ALA A 73 -4.83 7.32 5.83
N LEU A 74 -3.74 7.39 5.07
CA LEU A 74 -2.40 7.74 5.57
C LEU A 74 -2.23 9.24 5.81
N VAL A 75 -2.88 10.08 4.99
CA VAL A 75 -2.77 11.53 5.03
C VAL A 75 -4.18 12.14 5.02
N PRO A 76 -4.90 12.11 6.17
CA PRO A 76 -6.27 12.61 6.24
C PRO A 76 -6.38 14.08 5.87
N GLY A 77 -7.42 14.42 5.09
CA GLY A 77 -7.69 15.79 4.66
C GLY A 77 -6.81 16.29 3.50
N CYS A 78 -5.98 15.42 2.91
CA CYS A 78 -5.27 15.75 1.67
C CYS A 78 -6.11 15.43 0.42
N GLU A 79 -5.79 16.11 -0.68
CA GLU A 79 -6.23 15.69 -2.01
C GLU A 79 -5.36 14.49 -2.48
N PRO A 80 -5.92 13.29 -2.66
CA PRO A 80 -5.12 12.08 -2.85
C PRO A 80 -4.37 12.08 -4.19
N TRP A 81 -4.95 12.71 -5.21
CA TRP A 81 -4.34 12.85 -6.53
C TRP A 81 -3.00 13.60 -6.50
N ASN A 82 -2.78 14.49 -5.53
CA ASN A 82 -1.51 15.18 -5.35
C ASN A 82 -0.36 14.23 -4.92
N HIS A 83 -0.69 13.04 -4.41
CA HIS A 83 0.28 12.06 -3.93
C HIS A 83 0.43 10.87 -4.87
N LEU A 84 -0.53 10.62 -5.77
CA LEU A 84 -0.49 9.44 -6.66
C LEU A 84 0.70 9.42 -7.61
N THR A 85 1.26 10.59 -7.96
CA THR A 85 2.50 10.68 -8.75
C THR A 85 3.72 10.10 -8.03
N ARG A 86 3.62 9.90 -6.71
CA ARG A 86 4.66 9.35 -5.83
C ARG A 86 4.34 7.93 -5.36
N VAL A 87 3.27 7.31 -5.89
CA VAL A 87 2.93 5.91 -5.58
C VAL A 87 3.56 4.99 -6.62
N LEU A 88 4.30 4.00 -6.14
CA LEU A 88 4.91 2.97 -6.98
C LEU A 88 4.34 1.60 -6.62
N ARG A 89 3.99 0.81 -7.64
CA ARG A 89 3.70 -0.61 -7.48
C ARG A 89 4.98 -1.39 -7.73
N ILE A 90 5.52 -2.00 -6.67
CA ILE A 90 6.84 -2.64 -6.69
C ILE A 90 6.73 -4.13 -7.03
N ASN A 91 5.72 -4.83 -6.48
CA ASN A 91 5.46 -6.24 -6.76
C ASN A 91 3.96 -6.48 -7.00
N GLN A 92 3.65 -7.59 -7.66
CA GLN A 92 2.27 -8.09 -7.75
C GLN A 92 2.29 -9.59 -7.49
N MET A 93 1.95 -9.97 -6.26
CA MET A 93 1.96 -11.37 -5.84
C MET A 93 0.60 -12.04 -6.06
N ILE A 94 0.63 -13.33 -6.38
CA ILE A 94 -0.53 -14.23 -6.37
C ILE A 94 -0.23 -15.41 -5.46
N GLU A 95 -1.27 -16.01 -4.89
CA GLU A 95 -1.15 -17.31 -4.24
C GLU A 95 -1.20 -18.42 -5.30
N ARG A 96 -0.21 -19.31 -5.29
CA ARG A 96 -0.15 -20.52 -6.11
C ARG A 96 0.36 -21.66 -5.25
N ASP A 97 -0.43 -22.72 -5.12
CA ASP A 97 -0.09 -23.92 -4.34
C ASP A 97 0.31 -23.63 -2.89
N GLY A 98 -0.30 -22.60 -2.27
CA GLY A 98 0.01 -22.15 -0.91
C GLY A 98 1.22 -21.22 -0.79
N GLU A 99 1.89 -20.89 -1.90
CA GLU A 99 3.02 -19.97 -1.93
C GLU A 99 2.67 -18.64 -2.59
N HIS A 100 3.32 -17.55 -2.15
CA HIS A 100 3.21 -16.24 -2.79
C HIS A 100 4.26 -16.10 -3.90
N VAL A 101 3.77 -15.96 -5.14
CA VAL A 101 4.62 -15.82 -6.33
C VAL A 101 4.43 -14.43 -6.93
N ASP A 102 5.52 -13.70 -7.16
CA ASP A 102 5.46 -12.41 -7.84
C ASP A 102 5.32 -12.61 -9.36
N VAL A 103 4.19 -12.13 -9.87
CA VAL A 103 3.79 -12.24 -11.28
C VAL A 103 4.74 -11.44 -12.18
N LEU A 104 5.35 -10.37 -11.66
CA LEU A 104 6.21 -9.49 -12.45
C LEU A 104 7.65 -10.01 -12.60
N SER A 105 8.14 -10.80 -11.65
CA SER A 105 9.54 -11.27 -11.61
C SER A 105 9.72 -12.77 -11.89
N ALA A 106 8.63 -13.55 -11.92
CA ALA A 106 8.64 -15.02 -12.00
C ALA A 106 9.50 -15.71 -10.91
N ARG A 107 9.84 -14.98 -9.84
CA ARG A 107 10.58 -15.49 -8.67
C ARG A 107 9.60 -15.64 -7.49
N PRO A 108 9.75 -16.70 -6.68
CA PRO A 108 8.96 -16.83 -5.45
C PRO A 108 9.29 -15.67 -4.49
N ALA A 109 8.26 -15.08 -3.90
CA ALA A 109 8.43 -13.98 -2.96
C ALA A 109 8.80 -14.57 -1.59
N HIS A 110 9.99 -14.24 -1.08
CA HIS A 110 10.36 -14.58 0.28
C HIS A 110 9.45 -13.83 1.26
N THR A 111 8.64 -14.58 1.99
CA THR A 111 7.77 -14.01 3.03
C THR A 111 8.60 -13.90 4.31
N GLU A 112 9.09 -12.71 4.64
CA GLU A 112 9.50 -12.43 6.02
C GLU A 112 8.23 -12.12 6.82
N VAL A 113 7.76 -13.12 7.57
CA VAL A 113 6.74 -12.95 8.59
C VAL A 113 7.43 -12.35 9.81
N CYS A 114 7.17 -11.07 10.11
CA CYS A 114 7.55 -10.51 11.41
C CYS A 114 6.70 -11.19 12.50
N ALA A 115 7.37 -11.92 13.40
CA ALA A 115 6.82 -12.44 14.65
C ALA A 115 6.62 -11.34 15.69
#